data_AF-A0AAE2SVN9-F1
#
_entry.id   AF-A0AAE2SVN9-F1
#
_cell.length_a   1.000
_cell.length_b   1.000
_cell.length_c   1.000
_cell.angle_alpha   90.00
_cell.angle_beta   90.00
_cell.angle_gamma   90.00
#
_symmetry.space_group_name_H-M   'P 1'
#
loop_
_entity.id
_entity.type
_entity.pdbx_description
1 polymer ?
#
loop_
_entity_poly.entity_id
_entity_poly.type
_entity_poly.pdbx_seq_one_letter_code
_entity_poly.pdbx_strand_id
1 'polypeptide(L)'
;MFFRWRPAHFGAEIYWMGIIDHDDIGRHRYEEAKRFATEMIALAPKILGTYVRMDVGIAGSDFDHQEAHKTYPIGLPSPQGDAILLHQYCYDRGIACGFIHPEDDLSRLKLFYVPHWVMWKDEWTAKLEAFAEAGGTVVIGARTGTRTGDNHVIRETAPGTALSKLTGVRVEDFGRLTAPGANGLFDVMERSGGLVIPPNKPAESNRRQRRFKIGNREMTAGHFYENLIIEPTSK
;
A
#
# COMPACT_ATOMS: atom_id res chain seq x y z
N MET A 1 -19.24 17.71 -5.09
CA MET A 1 -20.48 17.48 -5.87
C MET A 1 -21.19 16.28 -5.27
N PHE A 2 -22.50 16.32 -5.10
CA PHE A 2 -23.28 15.19 -4.58
C PHE A 2 -23.87 14.39 -5.74
N PHE A 3 -23.75 13.06 -5.67
CA PHE A 3 -24.57 12.16 -6.46
C PHE A 3 -25.73 11.69 -5.58
N ARG A 4 -26.97 12.08 -5.83
CA ARG A 4 -27.54 12.90 -6.92
C ARG A 4 -28.43 14.01 -6.35
N TRP A 5 -28.99 14.87 -7.19
CA TRP A 5 -29.95 15.88 -6.71
C TRP A 5 -31.19 15.20 -6.11
N ARG A 6 -31.83 14.33 -6.91
CA ARG A 6 -33.06 13.60 -6.59
C ARG A 6 -32.93 12.14 -7.02
N PRO A 7 -33.38 11.15 -6.23
CA PRO A 7 -33.35 9.75 -6.63
C PRO A 7 -34.19 9.48 -7.88
N ALA A 8 -33.91 8.38 -8.57
CA ALA A 8 -34.70 7.95 -9.71
C ALA A 8 -35.98 7.25 -9.23
N HIS A 9 -37.10 7.39 -9.93
CA HIS A 9 -38.34 6.66 -9.63
C HIS A 9 -38.36 5.23 -10.20
N PHE A 10 -37.38 4.87 -11.03
CA PHE A 10 -37.26 3.57 -11.67
C PHE A 10 -35.78 3.26 -11.98
N GLY A 11 -35.46 1.98 -12.20
CA GLY A 11 -34.12 1.49 -12.52
C GLY A 11 -33.37 0.91 -11.32
N ALA A 12 -32.07 0.65 -11.50
CA ALA A 12 -31.26 -0.04 -10.50
C ALA A 12 -30.98 0.80 -9.23
N GLU A 13 -31.06 2.12 -9.34
CA GLU A 13 -30.63 3.06 -8.30
C GLU A 13 -31.79 3.75 -7.59
N ILE A 14 -33.01 3.19 -7.63
CA ILE A 14 -34.20 3.79 -6.99
C ILE A 14 -33.99 4.09 -5.50
N TYR A 15 -33.14 3.32 -4.81
CA TYR A 15 -32.81 3.55 -3.40
C TYR A 15 -31.47 4.27 -3.18
N TRP A 16 -30.79 4.69 -4.24
CA TRP A 16 -29.65 5.61 -4.12
C TRP A 16 -30.17 7.04 -3.96
N MET A 17 -30.35 7.43 -2.70
CA MET A 17 -30.97 8.70 -2.33
C MET A 17 -30.19 9.92 -2.83
N GLY A 18 -30.91 10.97 -3.22
CA GLY A 18 -30.34 12.27 -3.56
C GLY A 18 -30.26 13.25 -2.37
N ILE A 19 -29.99 14.52 -2.62
CA ILE A 19 -30.08 15.60 -1.61
C ILE A 19 -31.54 15.76 -1.13
N ILE A 20 -32.49 15.63 -2.06
CA ILE A 20 -33.92 15.55 -1.78
C ILE A 20 -34.44 14.13 -2.02
N ASP A 21 -35.63 13.84 -1.49
CA ASP A 21 -36.29 12.53 -1.61
C ASP A 21 -37.13 12.44 -2.90
N HIS A 22 -37.82 11.30 -3.11
CA HIS A 22 -38.66 11.05 -4.29
C HIS A 22 -39.86 12.00 -4.43
N ASP A 23 -40.28 12.63 -3.34
CA ASP A 23 -41.45 13.52 -3.29
C ASP A 23 -41.11 14.98 -3.60
N ASP A 24 -39.87 15.27 -4.00
CA ASP A 24 -39.35 16.62 -4.25
C ASP A 24 -39.34 17.55 -3.01
N ILE A 25 -39.48 17.00 -1.79
CA ILE A 25 -39.53 17.80 -0.56
C ILE A 25 -38.13 17.93 0.06
N GLY A 26 -37.69 19.17 0.25
CA GLY A 26 -36.49 19.49 1.02
C GLY A 26 -36.68 19.16 2.51
N ARG A 27 -35.75 18.38 3.07
CA ARG A 27 -35.75 17.94 4.48
C ARG A 27 -34.38 18.14 5.10
N HIS A 28 -34.09 17.43 6.19
CA HIS A 28 -32.83 17.50 6.93
C HIS A 28 -31.58 17.48 6.02
N ARG A 29 -31.48 16.52 5.08
CA ARG A 29 -30.32 16.39 4.18
C ARG A 29 -30.14 17.59 3.25
N TYR A 30 -31.24 18.19 2.78
CA TYR A 30 -31.21 19.41 1.99
C TYR A 30 -30.69 20.60 2.81
N GLU A 31 -31.20 20.77 4.04
CA GLU A 31 -30.76 21.85 4.92
C GLU A 31 -29.28 21.70 5.33
N GLU A 32 -28.80 20.49 5.58
CA GLU A 32 -27.37 20.23 5.82
C GLU A 32 -26.51 20.54 4.59
N ALA A 33 -26.93 20.09 3.40
CA ALA A 33 -26.22 20.38 2.15
C ALA A 33 -26.16 21.89 1.86
N LYS A 34 -27.24 22.62 2.15
CA LYS A 34 -27.32 24.08 2.02
C LYS A 34 -26.38 24.79 3.00
N ARG A 35 -26.33 24.34 4.27
CA ARG A 35 -25.38 24.86 5.26
C ARG A 35 -23.94 24.63 4.82
N PHE A 36 -23.61 23.39 4.44
CA PHE A 36 -22.28 23.05 3.91
C PHE A 36 -21.90 23.93 2.70
N ALA A 37 -22.80 24.09 1.73
CA ALA A 37 -22.54 24.92 0.55
C ALA A 37 -22.27 26.39 0.93
N THR A 38 -23.02 26.93 1.89
CA THR A 38 -22.83 28.29 2.41
C THR A 38 -21.45 28.46 3.06
N GLU A 39 -21.05 27.51 3.90
CA GLU A 39 -19.73 27.50 4.54
C GLU A 39 -18.60 27.40 3.50
N MET A 40 -18.75 26.52 2.51
CA MET A 40 -17.77 26.36 1.44
C MET A 40 -17.63 27.59 0.56
N ILE A 41 -18.71 28.30 0.25
CA ILE A 41 -18.67 29.58 -0.49
C ILE A 41 -17.89 30.63 0.32
N ALA A 42 -18.12 30.71 1.63
CA ALA A 42 -17.39 31.62 2.51
C ALA A 42 -15.90 31.27 2.63
N LEU A 43 -15.55 29.98 2.59
CA LEU A 43 -14.16 29.51 2.61
C LEU A 43 -13.47 29.64 1.24
N ALA A 44 -14.20 29.63 0.12
CA ALA A 44 -13.64 29.52 -1.22
C ALA A 44 -12.47 30.49 -1.50
N PRO A 45 -12.54 31.80 -1.17
CA PRO A 45 -11.43 32.72 -1.42
C PRO A 45 -10.15 32.40 -0.65
N LYS A 46 -10.24 31.60 0.42
CA LYS A 46 -9.11 31.22 1.28
C LYS A 46 -8.45 29.91 0.86
N ILE A 47 -9.17 29.04 0.15
CA ILE A 47 -8.73 27.67 -0.16
C ILE A 47 -8.47 27.45 -1.64
N LEU A 48 -9.11 28.22 -2.53
CA LEU A 48 -8.86 28.10 -3.96
C LEU A 48 -7.41 28.46 -4.30
N GLY A 49 -6.74 27.59 -5.06
CA GLY A 49 -5.32 27.73 -5.39
C GLY A 49 -4.35 27.23 -4.31
N THR A 50 -4.85 26.83 -3.14
CA THR A 50 -4.02 26.11 -2.15
C THR A 50 -3.80 24.67 -2.59
N TYR A 51 -2.76 24.04 -2.05
CA TYR A 51 -2.43 22.64 -2.26
C TYR A 51 -2.25 21.94 -0.91
N VAL A 52 -2.54 20.65 -0.88
CA VAL A 52 -2.29 19.83 0.30
C VAL A 52 -0.79 19.61 0.44
N ARG A 53 -0.23 19.93 1.60
CA ARG A 53 1.15 19.52 1.95
C ARG A 53 1.16 18.01 2.20
N MET A 54 2.19 17.34 1.73
CA MET A 54 2.47 15.94 1.99
C MET A 54 3.92 15.79 2.41
N ASP A 55 4.17 15.26 3.61
CA ASP A 55 5.53 14.95 4.09
C ASP A 55 5.89 13.48 3.83
N VAL A 56 4.89 12.60 3.80
CA VAL A 56 5.05 11.15 3.56
C VAL A 56 4.31 10.78 2.28
N GLY A 57 5.04 10.36 1.26
CA GLY A 57 4.47 9.78 0.05
C GLY A 57 4.44 8.27 0.13
N ILE A 58 3.33 7.66 -0.30
CA ILE A 58 3.20 6.22 -0.51
C ILE A 58 3.06 6.00 -2.00
N ALA A 59 3.87 5.12 -2.58
CA ALA A 59 3.79 4.78 -3.99
C ALA A 59 2.38 4.27 -4.32
N GLY A 60 1.69 4.98 -5.20
CA GLY A 60 0.30 4.72 -5.58
C GLY A 60 0.05 4.96 -7.06
N SER A 61 -1.21 4.84 -7.46
CA SER A 61 -1.69 5.08 -8.84
C SER A 61 -1.20 4.12 -9.91
N ASP A 62 -0.43 3.09 -9.55
CA ASP A 62 -0.09 1.97 -10.43
C ASP A 62 -0.82 0.70 -9.96
N PHE A 63 -1.94 0.41 -10.65
CA PHE A 63 -2.84 -0.69 -10.29
C PHE A 63 -2.28 -2.05 -10.70
N ASP A 64 -1.32 -2.09 -11.64
CA ASP A 64 -0.78 -3.34 -12.15
C ASP A 64 -0.04 -4.12 -11.06
N HIS A 65 0.58 -3.42 -10.09
CA HIS A 65 1.17 -4.06 -8.91
C HIS A 65 0.14 -4.78 -8.04
N GLN A 66 -1.08 -4.24 -7.92
CA GLN A 66 -2.14 -4.90 -7.15
C GLN A 66 -2.56 -6.20 -7.82
N GLU A 67 -2.74 -6.19 -9.14
CA GLU A 67 -3.15 -7.37 -9.89
C GLU A 67 -2.02 -8.40 -10.00
N ALA A 68 -0.79 -7.96 -10.28
CA ALA A 68 0.38 -8.81 -10.31
C ALA A 68 0.57 -9.52 -8.96
N HIS A 69 0.42 -8.81 -7.83
CA HIS A 69 0.54 -9.40 -6.49
C HIS A 69 -0.43 -10.58 -6.26
N LYS A 70 -1.69 -10.47 -6.72
CA LYS A 70 -2.73 -11.52 -6.53
C LYS A 70 -2.32 -12.87 -7.11
N THR A 71 -1.49 -12.88 -8.16
CA THR A 71 -1.03 -14.14 -8.78
C THR A 71 -0.17 -14.98 -7.83
N TYR A 72 0.61 -14.35 -6.94
CA TYR A 72 1.42 -15.07 -5.96
C TYR A 72 1.79 -14.19 -4.75
N PRO A 73 0.89 -14.04 -3.75
CA PRO A 73 1.11 -13.16 -2.60
C PRO A 73 2.17 -13.63 -1.59
N ILE A 74 2.43 -14.95 -1.55
CA ILE A 74 3.34 -15.65 -0.61
C ILE A 74 3.20 -15.23 0.88
N GLY A 75 2.03 -14.75 1.29
CA GLY A 75 1.73 -14.34 2.68
C GLY A 75 1.95 -12.86 2.98
N LEU A 76 2.42 -12.07 2.02
CA LEU A 76 2.48 -10.60 2.16
C LEU A 76 1.09 -9.98 1.93
N PRO A 77 0.77 -8.87 2.64
CA PRO A 77 -0.38 -8.03 2.28
C PRO A 77 -0.26 -7.53 0.85
N SER A 78 -1.39 -7.18 0.21
CA SER A 78 -1.34 -6.50 -1.08
C SER A 78 -0.66 -5.14 -0.94
N PRO A 79 -0.09 -4.58 -2.03
CA PRO A 79 0.43 -3.21 -2.01
C PRO A 79 -0.57 -2.20 -1.42
N GLN A 80 -1.86 -2.33 -1.73
CA GLN A 80 -2.90 -1.46 -1.16
C GLN A 80 -3.14 -1.74 0.32
N GLY A 81 -3.23 -3.01 0.70
CA GLY A 81 -3.47 -3.41 2.08
C GLY A 81 -2.37 -2.91 3.01
N ASP A 82 -1.12 -3.01 2.57
CA ASP A 82 0.03 -2.51 3.32
C ASP A 82 0.12 -0.97 3.35
N ALA A 83 -0.12 -0.33 2.20
CA ALA A 83 -0.19 1.13 2.10
C ALA A 83 -1.22 1.75 3.05
N ILE A 84 -2.40 1.13 3.17
CA ILE A 84 -3.47 1.62 4.05
C ILE A 84 -3.05 1.56 5.52
N LEU A 85 -2.23 0.58 5.93
CA LEU A 85 -1.73 0.52 7.32
C LEU A 85 -0.85 1.73 7.65
N LEU A 86 0.09 2.09 6.77
CA LEU A 86 0.92 3.27 6.94
C LEU A 86 0.09 4.55 6.86
N HIS A 87 -0.81 4.65 5.90
CA HIS A 87 -1.69 5.80 5.76
C HIS A 87 -2.56 6.01 7.02
N GLN A 88 -3.17 4.95 7.54
CA GLN A 88 -3.97 5.01 8.77
C GLN A 88 -3.13 5.46 9.96
N TYR A 89 -1.92 4.91 10.12
CA TYR A 89 -1.00 5.31 11.18
C TYR A 89 -0.67 6.81 11.13
N CYS A 90 -0.42 7.33 9.93
CA CYS A 90 -0.17 8.75 9.69
C CYS A 90 -1.40 9.60 9.99
N TYR A 91 -2.58 9.18 9.51
CA TYR A 91 -3.86 9.86 9.72
C TYR A 91 -4.17 10.02 11.21
N ASP A 92 -4.05 8.94 11.99
CA ASP A 92 -4.30 8.93 13.43
C ASP A 92 -3.37 9.86 14.23
N ARG A 93 -2.26 10.29 13.63
CA ARG A 93 -1.24 11.16 14.24
C ARG A 93 -1.13 12.54 13.61
N GLY A 94 -2.01 12.86 12.65
CA GLY A 94 -1.96 14.13 11.92
C GLY A 94 -0.69 14.31 11.08
N ILE A 95 -0.05 13.22 10.66
CA ILE A 95 1.10 13.27 9.74
C ILE A 95 0.56 13.38 8.32
N ALA A 96 0.99 14.42 7.60
CA ALA A 96 0.59 14.70 6.23
C ALA A 96 1.10 13.61 5.28
N CYS A 97 0.21 12.68 4.90
CA CYS A 97 0.52 11.48 4.14
C CYS A 97 -0.47 11.32 2.97
N GLY A 98 0.00 10.79 1.85
CA GLY A 98 -0.84 10.55 0.69
C GLY A 98 -0.17 9.66 -0.35
N PHE A 99 -0.91 9.39 -1.43
CA PHE A 99 -0.47 8.54 -2.52
C PHE A 99 0.10 9.38 -3.66
N ILE A 100 1.26 8.97 -4.18
CA ILE A 100 1.97 9.67 -5.26
C ILE A 100 2.73 8.65 -6.11
N HIS A 101 2.85 8.89 -7.42
CA HIS A 101 3.58 7.99 -8.30
C HIS A 101 5.09 8.29 -8.24
N PRO A 102 5.99 7.30 -8.37
CA PRO A 102 7.45 7.54 -8.39
C PRO A 102 7.92 8.51 -9.50
N GLU A 103 7.10 8.73 -10.53
CA GLU A 103 7.40 9.66 -11.61
C GLU A 103 7.00 11.12 -11.32
N ASP A 104 6.22 11.38 -10.27
CA ASP A 104 5.80 12.73 -9.91
C ASP A 104 6.93 13.52 -9.24
N ASP A 105 6.65 14.78 -8.89
CA ASP A 105 7.56 15.62 -8.10
C ASP A 105 7.62 15.16 -6.64
N LEU A 106 8.74 14.54 -6.25
CA LEU A 106 8.99 14.05 -4.90
C LEU A 106 9.73 15.07 -4.01
N SER A 107 10.13 16.23 -4.54
CA SER A 107 11.05 17.17 -3.88
C SER A 107 10.53 17.74 -2.55
N ARG A 108 9.20 17.71 -2.35
CA ARG A 108 8.54 18.21 -1.14
C ARG A 108 8.35 17.16 -0.06
N LEU A 109 8.59 15.89 -0.39
CA LEU A 109 8.47 14.79 0.55
C LEU A 109 9.67 14.74 1.47
N LYS A 110 9.48 14.10 2.62
CA LYS A 110 10.56 13.71 3.55
C LYS A 110 10.78 12.21 3.53
N LEU A 111 9.72 11.45 3.27
CA LEU A 111 9.75 10.00 3.16
C LEU A 111 8.92 9.55 1.96
N PHE A 112 9.44 8.58 1.21
CA PHE A 112 8.72 7.89 0.15
C PHE A 112 8.74 6.38 0.39
N TYR A 113 7.55 5.78 0.50
CA TYR A 113 7.39 4.35 0.76
C TYR A 113 6.87 3.60 -0.48
N VAL A 114 7.53 2.50 -0.86
CA VAL A 114 7.09 1.60 -1.93
C VAL A 114 6.53 0.31 -1.33
N PRO A 115 5.20 0.10 -1.30
CA PRO A 115 4.58 -1.07 -0.66
C PRO A 115 4.60 -2.29 -1.58
N HIS A 116 5.66 -3.09 -1.55
CA HIS A 116 5.72 -4.41 -2.23
C HIS A 116 5.43 -4.36 -3.75
N TRP A 117 5.90 -3.33 -4.46
CA TRP A 117 5.67 -3.18 -5.89
C TRP A 117 6.49 -4.22 -6.67
N VAL A 118 5.86 -5.35 -6.99
CA VAL A 118 6.57 -6.53 -7.55
C VAL A 118 7.22 -6.29 -8.90
N MET A 119 6.82 -5.25 -9.64
CA MET A 119 7.45 -4.84 -10.89
C MET A 119 8.30 -3.58 -10.64
N TRP A 120 9.30 -3.33 -11.47
CA TRP A 120 10.11 -2.13 -11.32
C TRP A 120 10.55 -1.62 -12.67
N LYS A 121 10.51 -0.29 -12.83
CA LYS A 121 11.06 0.41 -13.97
C LYS A 121 12.35 1.10 -13.52
N ASP A 122 13.43 0.88 -14.25
CA ASP A 122 14.75 1.38 -13.86
C ASP A 122 14.78 2.91 -13.76
N GLU A 123 13.94 3.61 -14.53
CA GLU A 123 13.81 5.07 -14.53
C GLU A 123 13.33 5.63 -13.18
N TRP A 124 12.57 4.85 -12.40
CA TRP A 124 12.14 5.26 -11.06
C TRP A 124 13.32 5.32 -10.10
N THR A 125 14.32 4.45 -10.28
CA THR A 125 15.52 4.38 -9.43
C THR A 125 16.27 5.71 -9.41
N ALA A 126 16.51 6.32 -10.58
CA ALA A 126 17.27 7.57 -10.67
C ALA A 126 16.58 8.73 -9.94
N LYS A 127 15.24 8.79 -9.98
CA LYS A 127 14.47 9.80 -9.23
C LYS A 127 14.54 9.57 -7.73
N LEU A 128 14.44 8.31 -7.29
CA LEU A 128 14.52 7.96 -5.88
C LEU A 128 15.93 8.13 -5.31
N GLU A 129 16.96 7.89 -6.11
CA GLU A 129 18.36 8.17 -5.77
C GLU A 129 18.56 9.67 -5.54
N ALA A 130 18.17 10.51 -6.51
CA ALA A 130 18.26 11.96 -6.36
C ALA A 130 17.45 12.50 -5.16
N PHE A 131 16.28 11.93 -4.90
CA PHE A 131 15.48 12.25 -3.71
C PHE A 131 16.20 11.88 -2.40
N ALA A 132 16.84 10.71 -2.35
CA ALA A 132 17.61 10.27 -1.19
C ALA A 132 18.87 11.13 -0.97
N GLU A 133 19.60 11.45 -2.04
CA GLU A 133 20.78 12.35 -2.01
C GLU A 133 20.41 13.76 -1.53
N ALA A 134 19.21 14.25 -1.87
CA ALA A 134 18.67 15.51 -1.37
C ALA A 134 18.23 15.46 0.11
N GLY A 135 18.42 14.33 0.80
CA GLY A 135 18.09 14.15 2.22
C GLY A 135 16.71 13.50 2.48
N GLY A 136 16.02 13.06 1.44
CA GLY A 136 14.81 12.25 1.55
C GLY A 136 15.08 10.84 2.06
N THR A 137 14.07 10.19 2.62
CA THR A 137 14.17 8.77 3.03
C THR A 137 13.33 7.90 2.10
N VAL A 138 13.96 6.93 1.45
CA VAL A 138 13.25 5.93 0.64
C VAL A 138 13.11 4.65 1.45
N VAL A 139 11.89 4.11 1.51
CA VAL A 139 11.59 2.82 2.13
C VAL A 139 11.03 1.88 1.07
N ILE A 140 11.71 0.76 0.86
CA ILE A 140 11.32 -0.25 -0.13
C ILE A 140 10.74 -1.47 0.60
N GLY A 141 9.51 -1.83 0.29
CA GLY A 141 8.86 -3.03 0.81
C GLY A 141 9.42 -4.31 0.19
N ALA A 142 9.27 -5.41 0.91
CA ALA A 142 9.71 -6.75 0.49
C ALA A 142 9.21 -7.14 -0.91
N ARG A 143 9.99 -7.97 -1.64
CA ARG A 143 9.69 -8.44 -3.01
C ARG A 143 9.50 -7.37 -4.10
N THR A 144 9.79 -6.11 -3.81
CA THR A 144 9.76 -5.06 -4.83
C THR A 144 10.76 -5.38 -5.95
N GLY A 145 10.39 -5.15 -7.21
CA GLY A 145 11.28 -5.39 -8.36
C GLY A 145 11.64 -6.86 -8.62
N THR A 146 10.76 -7.80 -8.25
CA THR A 146 10.98 -9.24 -8.50
C THR A 146 10.43 -9.72 -9.85
N ARG A 147 9.75 -8.85 -10.61
CA ARG A 147 9.08 -9.19 -11.87
C ARG A 147 9.24 -8.13 -12.94
N THR A 148 9.12 -8.54 -14.20
CA THR A 148 9.00 -7.67 -15.36
C THR A 148 7.56 -7.17 -15.54
N GLY A 149 7.34 -6.19 -16.43
CA GLY A 149 6.00 -5.70 -16.78
C GLY A 149 5.06 -6.77 -17.36
N ASP A 150 5.61 -7.83 -17.96
CA ASP A 150 4.84 -8.99 -18.43
C ASP A 150 4.55 -10.01 -17.31
N ASN A 151 4.81 -9.64 -16.05
CA ASN A 151 4.62 -10.47 -14.87
C ASN A 151 5.49 -11.75 -14.85
N HIS A 152 6.61 -11.77 -15.59
CA HIS A 152 7.63 -12.82 -15.47
C HIS A 152 8.57 -12.52 -14.32
N VAL A 153 9.02 -13.56 -13.60
CA VAL A 153 10.10 -13.41 -12.61
C VAL A 153 11.37 -13.00 -13.35
N ILE A 154 12.06 -11.97 -12.83
CA ILE A 154 13.33 -11.50 -13.38
C ILE A 154 14.40 -12.62 -13.36
N ARG A 155 15.37 -12.55 -14.26
CA ARG A 155 16.46 -13.55 -14.33
C ARG A 155 17.66 -13.14 -13.48
N GLU A 156 17.75 -11.86 -13.17
CA GLU A 156 18.74 -11.25 -12.30
C GLU A 156 18.43 -11.57 -10.83
N THR A 157 19.44 -11.42 -9.97
CA THR A 157 19.23 -11.46 -8.53
C THR A 157 18.28 -10.32 -8.12
N ALA A 158 17.22 -10.65 -7.36
CA ALA A 158 16.30 -9.65 -6.83
C ALA A 158 17.00 -8.66 -5.89
N PRO A 159 16.57 -7.38 -5.87
CA PRO A 159 15.42 -6.78 -6.58
C PRO A 159 15.74 -6.25 -7.99
N GLY A 160 16.72 -6.84 -8.68
CA GLY A 160 17.20 -6.37 -9.98
C GLY A 160 18.30 -5.33 -9.82
N THR A 161 19.07 -5.12 -10.89
CA THR A 161 20.33 -4.36 -10.84
C THR A 161 20.13 -2.90 -10.41
N ALA A 162 19.13 -2.21 -10.94
CA ALA A 162 18.91 -0.80 -10.63
C ALA A 162 18.52 -0.60 -9.16
N LEU A 163 17.53 -1.33 -8.67
CA LEU A 163 17.08 -1.20 -7.28
C LEU A 163 18.12 -1.73 -6.28
N SER A 164 18.93 -2.72 -6.67
CA SER A 164 20.08 -3.16 -5.86
C SER A 164 21.12 -2.06 -5.68
N LYS A 165 21.41 -1.26 -6.73
CA LYS A 165 22.34 -0.12 -6.63
C LYS A 165 21.84 0.96 -5.68
N LEU A 166 20.55 1.29 -5.76
CA LEU A 166 19.93 2.30 -4.87
C LEU A 166 19.93 1.86 -3.41
N THR A 167 19.61 0.58 -3.16
CA THR A 167 19.40 0.08 -1.79
C THR A 167 20.66 -0.53 -1.16
N GLY A 168 21.67 -0.85 -1.96
CA GLY A 168 22.83 -1.65 -1.54
C GLY A 168 22.47 -3.09 -1.13
N VAL A 169 21.30 -3.59 -1.58
CA VAL A 169 20.73 -4.87 -1.15
C VAL A 169 20.58 -5.82 -2.33
N ARG A 170 20.91 -7.08 -2.08
CA ARG A 170 20.54 -8.23 -2.92
C ARG A 170 19.80 -9.26 -2.08
N VAL A 171 18.87 -10.00 -2.68
CA VAL A 171 18.08 -11.04 -1.98
C VAL A 171 18.73 -12.40 -2.20
N GLU A 172 19.13 -13.05 -1.12
CA GLU A 172 19.70 -14.41 -1.14
C GLU A 172 18.58 -15.46 -1.30
N ASP A 173 17.61 -15.40 -0.41
CA ASP A 173 16.42 -16.24 -0.44
C ASP A 173 15.23 -15.53 0.23
N PHE A 174 14.03 -16.05 -0.01
CA PHE A 174 12.83 -15.59 0.64
C PHE A 174 11.80 -16.72 0.73
N GLY A 175 10.83 -16.58 1.63
CA GLY A 175 9.79 -17.57 1.73
C GLY A 175 8.70 -17.23 2.74
N ARG A 176 7.62 -18.02 2.67
CA ARG A 176 6.52 -17.90 3.63
C ARG A 176 6.95 -18.44 4.99
N LEU A 177 6.54 -17.78 6.05
CA LEU A 177 6.62 -18.26 7.43
C LEU A 177 5.25 -18.70 7.91
N THR A 178 5.22 -19.77 8.72
CA THR A 178 4.04 -20.10 9.51
C THR A 178 3.83 -18.98 10.52
N ALA A 179 2.62 -18.41 10.57
CA ALA A 179 2.32 -17.34 11.52
C ALA A 179 2.51 -17.85 12.97
N PRO A 180 2.91 -17.00 13.92
CA PRO A 180 2.98 -17.38 15.32
C PRO A 180 1.64 -17.99 15.80
N GLY A 181 1.67 -19.23 16.28
CA GLY A 181 0.48 -19.96 16.74
C GLY A 181 -0.34 -20.68 15.67
N ALA A 182 0.05 -20.62 14.39
CA ALA A 182 -0.64 -21.34 13.31
C ALA A 182 -0.21 -22.81 13.19
N ASN A 183 -1.11 -23.65 12.66
CA ASN A 183 -0.89 -25.08 12.51
C ASN A 183 -0.22 -25.44 11.18
N GLY A 184 -0.30 -24.56 10.18
CA GLY A 184 0.28 -24.79 8.87
C GLY A 184 0.73 -23.52 8.17
N LEU A 185 1.51 -23.70 7.10
CA LEU A 185 1.94 -22.61 6.23
C LEU A 185 0.76 -21.99 5.44
N PHE A 186 -0.28 -22.79 5.20
CA PHE A 186 -1.37 -22.49 4.29
C PHE A 186 -2.76 -22.66 4.93
N ASP A 187 -2.91 -22.37 6.22
CA ASP A 187 -4.21 -22.49 6.94
C ASP A 187 -5.37 -21.68 6.30
N VAL A 188 -5.08 -20.84 5.30
CA VAL A 188 -6.03 -19.97 4.59
C VAL A 188 -6.12 -20.24 3.08
N MET A 189 -5.60 -21.35 2.56
CA MET A 189 -5.80 -21.70 1.15
C MET A 189 -7.18 -22.34 0.99
N GLU A 190 -8.21 -21.52 0.88
CA GLU A 190 -9.52 -21.95 0.39
C GLU A 190 -9.37 -22.29 -1.11
N ARG A 191 -8.77 -23.44 -1.41
CA ARG A 191 -8.75 -23.98 -2.77
C ARG A 191 -10.10 -24.65 -3.01
N SER A 192 -10.91 -23.97 -3.81
CA SER A 192 -11.94 -24.51 -4.71
C SER A 192 -12.33 -25.98 -4.47
N GLY A 193 -13.43 -26.18 -3.74
CA GLY A 193 -14.30 -27.37 -3.89
C GLY A 193 -13.83 -28.72 -3.32
N GLY A 194 -12.73 -28.80 -2.57
CA GLY A 194 -12.29 -30.02 -1.89
C GLY A 194 -12.39 -29.91 -0.36
N LEU A 195 -12.79 -31.00 0.32
CA LEU A 195 -12.74 -31.10 1.78
C LEU A 195 -11.26 -31.14 2.21
N VAL A 196 -10.68 -29.99 2.57
CA VAL A 196 -9.37 -29.92 3.21
C VAL A 196 -9.58 -30.14 4.70
N ILE A 197 -9.08 -31.25 5.24
CA ILE A 197 -8.95 -31.43 6.70
C ILE A 197 -7.68 -30.69 7.11
N PRO A 198 -7.77 -29.57 7.84
CA PRO A 198 -6.58 -28.86 8.29
C PRO A 198 -5.74 -29.77 9.18
N PRO A 199 -4.41 -29.75 9.07
CA PRO A 199 -3.56 -30.54 9.95
C PRO A 199 -3.85 -30.19 11.41
N ASN A 200 -4.09 -31.22 12.23
CA ASN A 200 -4.37 -31.10 13.66
C ASN A 200 -3.09 -31.03 14.52
N LYS A 201 -1.92 -30.95 13.88
CA LYS A 201 -0.62 -30.81 14.52
C LYS A 201 0.11 -29.61 13.91
N PRO A 202 0.86 -28.86 14.72
CA PRO A 202 1.68 -27.77 14.21
C PRO A 202 2.73 -28.29 13.22
N ALA A 203 2.85 -27.61 12.07
CA ALA A 203 3.94 -27.86 11.13
C ALA A 203 5.29 -27.55 11.79
N GLU A 204 6.29 -28.43 11.64
CA GLU A 204 7.64 -28.24 12.20
C GLU A 204 8.31 -26.92 11.75
N SER A 205 7.92 -26.37 10.60
CA SER A 205 8.36 -25.05 10.14
C SER A 205 7.95 -23.90 11.07
N ASN A 206 6.92 -24.07 11.90
CA ASN A 206 6.48 -23.05 12.85
C ASN A 206 7.51 -22.75 13.96
N ARG A 207 8.48 -23.66 14.16
CA ARG A 207 9.59 -23.47 15.10
C ARG A 207 10.65 -22.51 14.56
N ARG A 208 10.66 -22.26 13.25
CA ARG A 208 11.57 -21.30 12.59
C ARG A 208 11.08 -19.88 12.82
N GLN A 209 11.29 -19.37 14.03
CA GLN A 209 11.00 -18.00 14.40
C GLN A 209 12.23 -17.13 14.18
N ARG A 210 12.07 -16.04 13.43
CA ARG A 210 13.08 -14.98 13.36
C ARG A 210 12.65 -13.86 14.29
N ARG A 211 13.49 -13.48 15.24
CA ARG A 211 13.24 -12.32 16.11
C ARG A 211 14.08 -11.16 15.62
N PHE A 212 13.50 -9.97 15.64
CA PHE A 212 14.20 -8.74 15.31
C PHE A 212 13.75 -7.63 16.26
N LYS A 213 14.64 -6.68 16.49
CA LYS A 213 14.43 -5.55 17.39
C LYS A 213 14.32 -4.27 16.58
N ILE A 214 13.20 -3.57 16.71
CA ILE A 214 13.00 -2.24 16.12
C ILE A 214 12.86 -1.24 17.26
N GLY A 215 13.87 -0.38 17.41
CA GLY A 215 13.97 0.51 18.56
C GLY A 215 14.00 -0.28 19.88
N ASN A 216 13.01 -0.06 20.75
CA ASN A 216 12.89 -0.75 22.04
C ASN A 216 11.91 -1.93 22.01
N ARG A 217 11.38 -2.31 20.85
CA ARG A 217 10.41 -3.40 20.72
C ARG A 217 11.05 -4.61 20.06
N GLU A 218 10.86 -5.77 20.68
CA GLU A 218 11.16 -7.05 20.04
C GLU A 218 9.92 -7.55 19.30
N MET A 219 10.13 -8.07 18.10
CA MET A 219 9.08 -8.59 17.23
C MET A 219 9.51 -9.95 16.70
N THR A 220 8.56 -10.86 16.58
CA THR A 220 8.75 -12.15 15.91
C THR A 220 8.22 -12.03 14.49
N ALA A 221 9.04 -12.38 13.50
CA ALA A 221 8.64 -12.48 12.12
C ALA A 221 7.48 -13.46 11.98
N GLY A 222 6.44 -13.03 11.27
CA GLY A 222 5.31 -13.86 10.87
C GLY A 222 5.10 -13.72 9.37
N HIS A 223 4.47 -14.73 8.78
CA HIS A 223 3.98 -14.74 7.40
C HIS A 223 5.05 -14.77 6.29
N PHE A 224 6.16 -14.05 6.38
CA PHE A 224 7.17 -13.98 5.32
C PHE A 224 8.56 -13.61 5.85
N TYR A 225 9.63 -14.03 5.17
CA TYR A 225 11.00 -13.57 5.38
C TYR A 225 11.70 -13.34 4.03
N GLU A 226 12.67 -12.41 4.05
CA GLU A 226 13.59 -12.11 2.94
C GLU A 226 14.99 -11.97 3.54
N ASN A 227 15.92 -12.86 3.19
CA ASN A 227 17.30 -12.77 3.63
C ASN A 227 18.07 -11.87 2.67
N LEU A 228 18.68 -10.83 3.22
CA LEU A 228 19.36 -9.79 2.46
C LEU A 228 20.87 -9.94 2.55
N ILE A 229 21.54 -9.87 1.41
CA ILE A 229 22.96 -9.60 1.29
C ILE A 229 23.10 -8.08 1.17
N ILE A 230 23.75 -7.46 2.15
CA ILE A 230 23.95 -6.02 2.19
C ILE A 230 25.38 -5.74 1.76
N GLU A 231 25.55 -4.87 0.76
CA GLU A 231 26.87 -4.41 0.37
C GLU A 231 27.47 -3.53 1.47
N PRO A 232 28.76 -3.68 1.80
CA PRO A 232 29.38 -2.84 2.80
C PRO A 232 29.26 -1.38 2.36
N THR A 233 28.70 -0.54 3.23
CA THR A 233 28.51 0.88 2.98
C THR A 233 29.87 1.50 2.67
N SER A 234 30.11 1.91 1.43
CA SER A 234 31.25 2.77 1.13
C SER A 234 31.00 4.10 1.83
N LYS A 235 31.75 4.34 2.91
CA LYS A 235 31.81 5.64 3.58
C LYS A 235 32.31 6.72 2.64
#